data_AF-A0A523FZS4-F1
#
_entry.id   AF-A0A523FZS4-F1
#
_cell.length_a   1.000
_cell.length_b   1.000
_cell.length_c   1.000
_cell.angle_alpha   90.00
_cell.angle_beta   90.00
_cell.angle_gamma   90.00
#
_symmetry.space_group_name_H-M   'P 1'
#
loop_
_entity.id
_entity.type
_entity.pdbx_description
1 polymer ?
#
loop_
_entity_poly.entity_id
_entity_poly.type
_entity_poly.pdbx_seq_one_letter_code
_entity_poly.pdbx_strand_id
1 'polypeptide(L)'
;MSEQSNTAAAQGGPEQAAQEGIRLARIAKGKRPDYFADPATDKLLSMVMVLAQELAVTRDRLTTIERLIEENGLFEVSKIDNYKLSDEQVEQRSERHTAFISKFLHTVLSELEALNQDTKSNGK
;
A
#
# COMPACT_ATOMS: atom_id res chain seq x y z
N MET A 1 53.58 -6.03 58.93
CA MET A 1 52.45 -6.26 59.85
C MET A 1 51.51 -5.08 59.66
N SER A 2 50.31 -5.20 59.15
CA SER A 2 49.47 -6.38 58.91
C SER A 2 48.40 -6.01 57.89
N GLU A 3 48.00 -6.99 57.11
CA GLU A 3 46.85 -6.99 56.22
C GLU A 3 45.58 -6.50 56.92
N GLN A 4 44.67 -5.88 56.15
CA GLN A 4 43.32 -6.40 56.02
C GLN A 4 42.62 -5.83 54.79
N SER A 5 42.41 -6.75 53.86
CA SER A 5 41.39 -6.79 52.82
C SER A 5 39.99 -6.51 53.40
N ASN A 6 39.11 -5.83 52.66
CA ASN A 6 37.95 -6.49 52.04
C ASN A 6 37.12 -5.57 51.12
N THR A 7 36.54 -6.24 50.15
CA THR A 7 35.70 -5.90 48.99
C THR A 7 34.21 -5.72 49.35
N ALA A 8 33.50 -4.82 48.63
CA ALA A 8 32.08 -4.93 48.18
C ALA A 8 31.69 -3.62 47.47
N ALA A 9 31.62 -3.53 46.14
CA ALA A 9 30.53 -3.96 45.26
C ALA A 9 29.19 -3.23 45.51
N ALA A 10 28.88 -2.23 44.69
CA ALA A 10 27.55 -1.89 44.11
C ALA A 10 27.68 -0.53 43.38
N GLN A 11 28.00 -0.53 42.09
CA GLN A 11 27.02 -0.38 40.99
C GLN A 11 26.40 1.03 40.92
N GLY A 12 26.96 1.85 40.03
CA GLY A 12 26.28 3.00 39.42
C GLY A 12 26.70 3.03 37.96
N GLY A 13 26.08 2.18 37.14
CA GLY A 13 26.37 2.06 35.72
C GLY A 13 25.99 3.31 34.91
N PRO A 14 26.55 3.47 33.70
CA PRO A 14 26.32 4.62 32.83
C PRO A 14 24.98 4.46 32.12
N GLU A 15 23.88 4.76 32.80
CA GLU A 15 22.52 4.51 32.28
C GLU A 15 21.59 5.72 32.41
N GLN A 16 22.12 6.93 32.20
CA GLN A 16 21.33 8.16 32.19
C GLN A 16 21.54 9.01 30.92
N ALA A 17 21.80 8.37 29.78
CA ALA A 17 21.80 9.03 28.46
C ALA A 17 20.79 8.40 27.50
N ALA A 18 19.63 7.96 28.02
CA ALA A 18 18.55 7.44 27.20
C ALA A 18 17.35 8.40 27.21
N GLN A 19 16.96 8.81 26.01
CA GLN A 19 15.67 9.38 25.61
C GLN A 19 15.52 10.91 25.72
N GLU A 20 16.35 11.64 24.99
CA GLU A 20 15.85 12.85 24.33
C GLU A 20 14.88 12.41 23.22
N GLY A 21 13.61 12.25 23.59
CA GLY A 21 12.55 11.90 22.65
C GLY A 21 12.46 12.95 21.55
N ILE A 22 12.58 12.51 20.30
CA ILE A 22 12.38 13.34 19.10
C ILE A 22 10.99 13.96 19.20
N ARG A 23 10.92 15.26 19.56
CA ARG A 23 9.67 16.02 19.51
C ARG A 23 9.39 16.34 18.05
N LEU A 24 8.55 15.52 17.43
CA LEU A 24 7.99 15.82 16.12
C LEU A 24 7.21 17.13 16.20
N ALA A 25 7.55 18.07 15.33
CA ALA A 25 6.84 19.35 15.22
C ALA A 25 5.34 19.07 15.02
N ARG A 26 4.49 19.77 15.77
CA ARG A 26 3.04 19.67 15.62
C ARG A 26 2.65 20.16 14.23
N ILE A 27 2.48 19.23 13.29
CA ILE A 27 1.90 19.52 11.99
C ILE A 27 0.49 20.05 12.25
N ALA A 28 0.23 21.29 11.87
CA ALA A 28 -1.12 21.81 11.86
C ALA A 28 -1.93 20.93 10.89
N LYS A 29 -2.80 20.07 11.43
CA LYS A 29 -3.82 19.38 10.64
C LYS A 29 -4.84 20.43 10.22
N GLY A 30 -4.52 21.21 9.20
CA GLY A 30 -5.49 22.07 8.53
C GLY A 30 -6.66 21.21 8.04
N LYS A 31 -7.86 21.78 8.00
CA LYS A 31 -9.01 21.15 7.35
C LYS A 31 -8.58 20.75 5.93
N ARG A 32 -8.89 19.51 5.50
CA ARG A 32 -8.62 19.08 4.12
C ARG A 32 -9.23 20.13 3.17
N PRO A 33 -8.52 20.57 2.13
CA PRO A 33 -9.09 21.51 1.17
C PRO A 33 -10.29 20.85 0.49
N ASP A 34 -11.42 21.55 0.46
CA ASP A 34 -12.58 21.18 -0.33
C ASP A 34 -12.33 21.74 -1.74
N TYR A 35 -12.17 20.87 -2.75
CA TYR A 35 -11.79 21.27 -4.11
C TYR A 35 -13.00 21.40 -5.03
N PHE A 36 -14.06 20.63 -4.79
CA PHE A 36 -15.28 20.61 -5.58
C PHE A 36 -16.52 20.96 -4.76
N ALA A 37 -17.60 21.33 -5.45
CA ALA A 37 -18.87 21.66 -4.80
C ALA A 37 -19.55 20.45 -4.15
N ASP A 38 -19.35 19.26 -4.70
CA ASP A 38 -19.88 18.01 -4.17
C ASP A 38 -18.80 17.25 -3.37
N PRO A 39 -19.00 17.03 -2.06
CA PRO A 39 -18.08 16.27 -1.22
C PRO A 39 -17.84 14.83 -1.68
N ALA A 40 -18.76 14.20 -2.43
CA ALA A 40 -18.53 12.86 -2.97
C ALA A 40 -17.45 12.88 -4.07
N THR A 41 -17.41 13.93 -4.89
CA THR A 41 -16.38 14.15 -5.92
C THR A 41 -14.99 14.34 -5.30
N ASP A 42 -14.88 15.10 -4.20
CA ASP A 42 -13.61 15.27 -3.47
C ASP A 42 -13.08 13.96 -2.86
N LYS A 43 -14.01 13.12 -2.35
CA LYS A 43 -13.65 11.78 -1.86
C LYS A 43 -13.16 10.88 -2.98
N LEU A 44 -13.83 10.90 -4.14
CA LEU A 44 -13.40 10.14 -5.31
C LEU A 44 -12.01 10.59 -5.79
N LEU A 45 -11.77 11.91 -5.88
CA LEU A 45 -10.44 12.43 -6.23
C LEU A 45 -9.38 11.96 -5.23
N SER A 46 -9.68 12.00 -3.93
CA SER A 46 -8.77 11.52 -2.89
C SER A 46 -8.44 10.04 -3.06
N MET A 47 -9.43 9.20 -3.37
CA MET A 47 -9.21 7.77 -3.65
C MET A 47 -8.35 7.56 -4.90
N VAL A 48 -8.62 8.29 -5.98
CA VAL A 48 -7.83 8.23 -7.22
C VAL A 48 -6.39 8.64 -6.99
N MET A 49 -6.13 9.68 -6.18
CA MET A 49 -4.78 10.11 -5.85
C MET A 49 -4.00 9.04 -5.08
N VAL A 50 -4.63 8.37 -4.12
CA VAL A 50 -4.01 7.25 -3.40
C VAL A 50 -3.71 6.11 -4.37
N LEU A 51 -4.65 5.74 -5.25
CA LEU A 51 -4.42 4.69 -6.25
C LEU A 51 -3.29 5.06 -7.23
N ALA A 52 -3.20 6.31 -7.65
CA ALA A 52 -2.13 6.79 -8.52
C ALA A 52 -0.76 6.69 -7.81
N GLN A 53 -0.70 6.99 -6.52
CA GLN A 53 0.51 6.83 -5.72
C GLN A 53 0.92 5.36 -5.59
N GLU A 54 -0.01 4.47 -5.30
CA GLU A 54 0.27 3.03 -5.24
C GLU A 54 0.73 2.47 -6.59
N LEU A 55 0.14 2.95 -7.70
CA LEU A 55 0.58 2.60 -9.04
C LEU A 55 2.00 3.09 -9.35
N ALA A 56 2.35 4.31 -8.92
CA ALA A 56 3.69 4.85 -9.08
C ALA A 56 4.73 4.00 -8.34
N VAL A 57 4.48 3.69 -7.07
CA VAL A 57 5.35 2.82 -6.26
C VAL A 57 5.49 1.43 -6.88
N THR A 58 4.40 0.87 -7.41
CA THR A 58 4.43 -0.43 -8.10
C THR A 58 5.30 -0.38 -9.35
N ARG A 59 5.22 0.70 -10.15
CA ARG A 59 6.07 0.89 -11.33
C ARG A 59 7.54 1.02 -10.96
N ASP A 60 7.86 1.80 -9.93
CA ASP A 60 9.24 1.95 -9.45
C ASP A 60 9.81 0.60 -8.98
N ARG A 61 8.99 -0.22 -8.32
CA ARG A 61 9.37 -1.58 -7.92
C ARG A 61 9.64 -2.48 -9.13
N LEU A 62 8.83 -2.41 -10.19
CA LEU A 62 9.06 -3.16 -11.43
C LEU A 62 10.37 -2.72 -12.11
N THR A 63 10.62 -1.43 -12.22
CA THR A 63 11.90 -0.90 -12.75
C THR A 63 13.09 -1.35 -11.91
N THR A 64 12.94 -1.42 -10.58
CA THR A 64 14.00 -1.96 -9.71
C THR A 64 14.26 -3.44 -9.99
N ILE A 65 13.21 -4.23 -10.20
CA ILE A 65 13.32 -5.65 -10.57
C ILE A 65 14.04 -5.81 -11.92
N GLU A 66 13.68 -5.01 -12.93
CA GLU A 66 14.33 -5.02 -14.24
C GLU A 66 15.84 -4.71 -14.14
N ARG A 67 16.22 -3.69 -13.36
CA ARG A 67 17.63 -3.35 -13.11
C ARG A 67 18.39 -4.49 -12.42
N LEU A 68 17.78 -5.10 -11.40
CA LEU A 68 18.39 -6.24 -10.71
C LEU A 68 18.55 -7.45 -11.64
N ILE A 69 17.61 -7.69 -12.54
CA ILE A 69 17.69 -8.76 -13.55
C ILE A 69 18.89 -8.55 -14.48
N GLU A 70 19.12 -7.32 -14.96
CA GLU A 70 20.27 -6.98 -15.80
C GLU A 70 21.59 -7.10 -15.03
N GLU A 71 21.66 -6.56 -13.81
CA GLU A 71 22.85 -6.61 -12.96
C GLU A 71 23.27 -8.06 -12.66
N ASN A 72 22.30 -8.95 -12.46
CA ASN A 72 22.55 -10.37 -12.21
C ASN A 72 22.65 -11.22 -13.49
N GLY A 73 22.47 -10.62 -14.67
CA GLY A 73 22.58 -11.31 -15.96
C GLY A 73 21.57 -12.45 -16.17
N LEU A 74 20.38 -12.39 -15.57
CA LEU A 74 19.40 -13.47 -15.66
C LEU A 74 18.76 -13.56 -17.06
N PHE A 75 18.37 -12.42 -17.63
CA PHE A 75 17.91 -12.28 -19.01
C PHE A 75 17.91 -10.81 -19.44
N GLU A 76 17.89 -10.56 -20.75
CA GLU A 76 17.76 -9.21 -21.30
C GLU A 76 16.36 -8.63 -21.02
N VAL A 77 16.27 -7.41 -20.49
CA VAL A 77 14.99 -6.73 -20.22
C VAL A 77 14.11 -6.62 -21.47
N SER A 78 14.72 -6.54 -22.66
CA SER A 78 14.04 -6.60 -23.97
C SER A 78 13.11 -7.82 -24.12
N LYS A 79 13.38 -8.92 -23.41
CA LYS A 79 12.53 -10.12 -23.42
C LYS A 79 11.19 -9.91 -22.72
N ILE A 80 11.09 -8.97 -21.77
CA ILE A 80 9.82 -8.62 -21.12
C ILE A 80 8.89 -7.98 -22.14
N ASP A 81 9.39 -6.99 -22.90
CA ASP A 81 8.61 -6.27 -23.91
C ASP A 81 8.18 -7.18 -25.07
N ASN A 82 9.03 -8.14 -25.42
CA ASN A 82 8.78 -9.09 -26.51
C ASN A 82 8.12 -10.40 -26.03
N TYR A 83 7.79 -10.53 -24.74
CA TYR A 83 7.26 -11.77 -24.20
C TYR A 83 5.86 -12.06 -24.76
N LYS A 84 5.71 -13.20 -25.42
CA LYS A 84 4.42 -13.69 -25.90
C LYS A 84 3.88 -14.72 -24.94
N LEU A 85 2.71 -14.42 -24.37
CA LEU A 85 1.96 -15.37 -23.57
C LEU A 85 1.44 -16.51 -24.46
N SER A 86 1.46 -17.73 -23.94
CA SER A 86 0.70 -18.84 -24.54
C SER A 86 -0.80 -18.63 -24.34
N ASP A 87 -1.63 -19.32 -25.13
CA ASP A 87 -3.09 -19.26 -25.00
C ASP A 87 -3.55 -19.62 -23.57
N GLU A 88 -2.92 -20.62 -22.96
CA GLU A 88 -3.17 -21.01 -21.58
C GLU A 88 -2.84 -19.88 -20.59
N GLN A 89 -1.71 -19.20 -20.75
CA GLN A 89 -1.31 -18.10 -19.87
C GLN A 89 -2.21 -16.87 -20.04
N VAL A 90 -2.72 -16.62 -21.24
CA VAL A 90 -3.71 -15.57 -21.50
C VAL A 90 -5.00 -15.88 -20.75
N GLU A 91 -5.50 -17.11 -20.84
CA GLU A 91 -6.72 -17.53 -20.15
C GLU A 91 -6.58 -17.41 -18.62
N GLN A 92 -5.51 -17.96 -18.05
CA GLN A 92 -5.22 -17.84 -16.61
C GLN A 92 -5.13 -16.37 -16.14
N ARG A 93 -4.68 -15.46 -17.01
CA ARG A 93 -4.64 -14.03 -16.70
C ARG A 93 -6.04 -13.41 -16.78
N SER A 94 -6.84 -13.79 -17.78
CA SER A 94 -8.23 -13.37 -17.95
C SER A 94 -9.10 -13.79 -16.76
N GLU A 95 -9.00 -15.05 -16.33
CA GLU A 95 -9.73 -15.59 -15.18
C GLU A 95 -9.39 -14.83 -13.90
N ARG A 96 -8.09 -14.62 -13.61
CA ARG A 96 -7.66 -13.84 -12.45
C ARG A 96 -8.15 -12.40 -12.50
N HIS A 97 -8.13 -11.78 -13.69
CA HIS A 97 -8.59 -10.41 -13.85
C HIS A 97 -10.10 -10.29 -13.64
N THR A 98 -10.86 -11.22 -14.20
CA THR A 98 -12.32 -11.30 -14.02
C THR A 98 -12.68 -11.54 -12.56
N ALA A 99 -12.03 -12.49 -11.89
CA ALA A 99 -12.25 -12.75 -10.47
C ALA A 99 -11.94 -11.51 -9.60
N PHE A 100 -10.87 -10.80 -9.92
CA PHE A 100 -10.51 -9.55 -9.23
C PHE A 100 -11.57 -8.46 -9.42
N ILE A 101 -11.98 -8.21 -10.67
CA ILE A 101 -13.02 -7.21 -10.99
C ILE A 101 -14.34 -7.55 -10.30
N SER A 102 -14.78 -8.81 -10.38
CA SER A 102 -16.01 -9.28 -9.74
C SER A 102 -15.98 -9.04 -8.23
N LYS A 103 -14.85 -9.34 -7.57
CA LYS A 103 -14.68 -9.08 -6.14
C LYS A 103 -14.69 -7.60 -5.81
N PHE A 104 -14.05 -6.78 -6.64
CA PHE A 104 -13.97 -5.33 -6.45
C PHE A 104 -15.33 -4.65 -6.63
N LEU A 105 -16.11 -5.07 -7.63
CA LEU A 105 -17.41 -4.49 -7.96
C LEU A 105 -18.60 -5.09 -7.20
N HIS A 106 -18.38 -6.18 -6.45
CA HIS A 106 -19.45 -6.91 -5.77
C HIS A 106 -20.39 -6.01 -4.96
N THR A 107 -19.85 -5.10 -4.15
CA THR A 107 -20.64 -4.17 -3.32
C THR A 107 -21.52 -3.25 -4.18
N VAL A 108 -20.96 -2.66 -5.23
CA VAL A 108 -21.69 -1.73 -6.12
C VAL A 108 -22.79 -2.46 -6.90
N LEU A 109 -22.49 -3.67 -7.39
CA LEU A 109 -23.45 -4.49 -8.12
C LEU A 109 -24.60 -4.95 -7.20
N SER A 110 -24.30 -5.34 -5.96
CA SER A 110 -25.32 -5.74 -5.00
C SER A 110 -26.26 -4.59 -4.62
N GLU A 111 -25.74 -3.37 -4.46
CA GLU A 111 -26.55 -2.18 -4.21
C GLU A 111 -27.45 -1.84 -5.40
N LEU A 112 -26.92 -1.95 -6.63
CA LEU A 112 -27.69 -1.74 -7.85
C LEU A 112 -28.81 -2.78 -8.03
N GLU A 113 -28.54 -4.04 -7.72
CA GLU A 113 -29.53 -5.13 -7.78
C GLU A 113 -30.67 -4.91 -6.78
N ALA A 114 -30.37 -4.48 -5.55
CA ALA A 114 -31.39 -4.17 -4.54
C ALA A 114 -32.33 -3.04 -5.00
N LEU A 115 -31.78 -1.94 -5.53
CA LEU A 115 -32.57 -0.82 -6.06
C LEU A 115 -33.48 -1.23 -7.23
N ASN A 116 -33.01 -2.13 -8.10
CA ASN A 116 -33.80 -2.68 -9.20
C ASN A 116 -34.91 -3.63 -8.76
N GLN A 117 -34.79 -4.25 -7.58
CA GLN A 117 -35.84 -5.10 -7.01
C GLN A 117 -36.92 -4.26 -6.32
N ASP A 118 -36.53 -3.22 -5.59
CA ASP A 118 -37.47 -2.30 -4.92
C ASP A 118 -38.37 -1.55 -5.91
N THR A 119 -37.80 -1.09 -7.02
CA THR A 119 -38.54 -0.43 -8.11
C THR A 119 -39.56 -1.35 -8.80
N LYS A 120 -39.28 -2.67 -8.88
CA LYS A 120 -40.23 -3.66 -9.41
C LYS A 120 -41.31 -4.03 -8.40
N SER A 121 -41.03 -3.95 -7.10
CA SER A 121 -42.00 -4.23 -6.03
C SER A 121 -43.02 -3.11 -5.81
N ASN A 122 -42.64 -1.85 -6.04
CA ASN A 122 -43.51 -0.68 -5.84
C ASN A 122 -44.41 -0.34 -7.05
N GLY A 123 -44.27 -1.06 -8.18
CA GLY A 123 -45.03 -0.85 -9.41
C GLY A 123 -46.24 -1.78 -9.59
N LYS A 124 -46.74 -2.40 -8.51
CA LYS A 124 -47.88 -3.33 -8.53
C LYS A 124 -49.03 -2.87 -7.65
#